data_AF-A0A4P5RX92-F1
#
_entry.id   AF-A0A4P5RX92-F1
#
_cell.length_a   1.000
_cell.length_b   1.000
_cell.length_c   1.000
_cell.angle_alpha   90.00
_cell.angle_beta   90.00
_cell.angle_gamma   90.00
#
_symmetry.space_group_name_H-M   'P 1'
#
loop_
_entity.id
_entity.type
_entity.pdbx_description
1 polymer ?
#
loop_
_entity_poly.entity_id
_entity_poly.type
_entity_poly.pdbx_seq_one_letter_code
_entity_poly.pdbx_strand_id
1 'polypeptide(L)'
;MADELATAVKEPTVFIGYSFGARLALHMALQHPDHVRALILVSATAGIEDLHSRQERVLADEALAARALHIGIEAFIDEWLSRELFASLTPNNDQRSLRCENTALGLAQSLRFAGTGAQESLWDQLDQITCPTLIIAGREDAKFVGIAQRLHQQISQSDLHILEAGHSVHIEQPEEFLSLLKTFLDRLER
;
A
#
# COMPACT_ATOMS: atom_id res chain seq x y z
N MET A 1 -5.96 -7.19 11.97
CA MET A 1 -5.20 -7.60 10.76
C MET A 1 -3.72 -7.77 11.06
N ALA A 2 -3.02 -6.79 11.63
CA ALA A 2 -1.61 -6.97 12.00
C ALA A 2 -1.41 -8.09 13.02
N ASP A 3 -2.23 -8.16 14.08
CA ASP A 3 -2.17 -9.28 15.05
C ASP A 3 -2.34 -10.65 14.38
N GLU A 4 -3.24 -10.76 13.40
CA GLU A 4 -3.47 -12.00 12.67
C GLU A 4 -2.26 -12.37 11.78
N LEU A 5 -1.68 -11.39 11.08
CA LEU A 5 -0.43 -11.57 10.33
C LEU A 5 0.73 -11.99 11.25
N ALA A 6 0.82 -11.41 12.44
CA ALA A 6 1.86 -11.74 13.42
C ALA A 6 1.79 -13.23 13.84
N THR A 7 0.59 -13.84 13.89
CA THR A 7 0.49 -15.28 14.17
C THR A 7 1.03 -16.18 13.06
N ALA A 8 1.05 -15.69 11.81
CA ALA A 8 1.57 -16.43 10.67
C ALA A 8 3.09 -16.26 10.49
N VAL A 9 3.66 -15.18 11.02
CA VAL A 9 5.10 -14.85 10.90
C VAL A 9 5.81 -15.26 12.17
N LYS A 10 6.57 -16.36 12.09
CA LYS A 10 7.23 -17.01 13.25
C LYS A 10 8.61 -16.46 13.59
N GLU A 11 9.23 -15.74 12.64
CA GLU A 11 10.57 -15.19 12.77
C GLU A 11 10.60 -13.79 12.13
N PRO A 12 11.51 -12.90 12.58
CA PRO A 12 11.62 -11.57 12.01
C PRO A 12 11.85 -11.64 10.49
N THR A 13 10.93 -11.09 9.71
CA THR A 13 10.95 -11.20 8.24
C THR A 13 10.85 -9.86 7.53
N VAL A 14 11.16 -9.84 6.24
CA VAL A 14 11.03 -8.64 5.40
C VAL A 14 9.60 -8.53 4.88
N PHE A 15 8.92 -7.42 5.18
CA PHE A 15 7.57 -7.17 4.67
C PHE A 15 7.62 -6.29 3.43
N ILE A 16 7.10 -6.82 2.32
CA ILE A 16 6.90 -6.07 1.08
C ILE A 16 5.42 -5.78 0.94
N GLY A 17 5.07 -4.49 0.98
CA GLY A 17 3.70 -4.04 0.91
C GLY A 17 3.49 -3.05 -0.23
N TYR A 18 2.44 -3.25 -1.01
CA TYR A 18 1.99 -2.32 -2.04
C TYR A 18 0.63 -1.70 -1.65
N SER A 19 0.54 -0.37 -1.68
CA SER A 19 -0.70 0.39 -1.43
C SER A 19 -1.37 -0.01 -0.12
N PHE A 20 -2.47 -0.77 -0.16
CA PHE A 20 -3.07 -1.38 1.04
C PHE A 20 -2.11 -2.28 1.82
N GLY A 21 -1.38 -3.17 1.15
CA GLY A 21 -0.40 -4.03 1.80
C GLY A 21 0.70 -3.24 2.49
N ALA A 22 1.07 -2.07 1.96
CA ALA A 22 2.05 -1.18 2.59
C ALA A 22 1.52 -0.58 3.90
N ARG A 23 0.23 -0.23 3.96
CA ARG A 23 -0.42 0.19 5.21
C ARG A 23 -0.36 -0.92 6.25
N LEU A 24 -0.65 -2.16 5.86
CA LEU A 24 -0.55 -3.31 6.77
C LEU A 24 0.88 -3.53 7.25
N ALA A 25 1.88 -3.37 6.38
CA ALA A 25 3.29 -3.48 6.74
C ALA A 25 3.72 -2.41 7.75
N LEU A 26 3.23 -1.17 7.61
CA LEU A 26 3.44 -0.12 8.62
C LEU A 26 2.81 -0.48 9.97
N HIS A 27 1.57 -1.01 9.98
CA HIS A 27 0.96 -1.49 11.21
C HIS A 27 1.76 -2.64 11.85
N MET A 28 2.29 -3.58 11.05
CA MET A 28 3.15 -4.66 11.55
C MET A 28 4.40 -4.11 12.23
N ALA A 29 5.09 -3.15 11.62
CA ALA A 29 6.32 -2.59 12.19
C ALA A 29 6.09 -1.82 13.49
N LEU A 30 4.92 -1.20 13.67
CA LEU A 30 4.60 -0.45 14.89
C LEU A 30 4.03 -1.34 16.00
N GLN A 31 3.21 -2.32 15.66
CA GLN A 31 2.51 -3.16 16.65
C GLN A 31 3.29 -4.42 17.01
N HIS A 32 4.08 -4.95 16.08
CA HIS A 32 4.86 -6.19 16.22
C HIS A 32 6.30 -5.98 15.70
N PRO A 33 7.05 -4.98 16.21
CA PRO A 33 8.37 -4.63 15.70
C PRO A 33 9.35 -5.81 15.69
N ASP A 34 9.27 -6.69 16.69
CA ASP A 34 10.13 -7.89 16.80
C ASP A 34 9.90 -8.91 15.67
N HIS A 35 8.78 -8.81 14.93
CA HIS A 35 8.48 -9.68 13.80
C HIS A 35 8.93 -9.08 12.45
N VAL A 36 9.43 -7.84 12.45
CA VAL A 36 9.76 -7.09 11.23
C VAL A 36 11.27 -6.85 11.15
N ARG A 37 11.94 -7.57 10.25
CA ARG A 37 13.36 -7.37 9.94
C ARG A 37 13.59 -6.10 9.12
N ALA A 38 12.71 -5.82 8.16
CA ALA A 38 12.76 -4.65 7.30
C ALA A 38 11.42 -4.42 6.60
N LEU A 39 11.21 -3.20 6.11
CA LEU A 39 10.04 -2.81 5.32
C LEU A 39 10.41 -2.46 3.88
N ILE A 40 9.54 -2.82 2.95
CA ILE A 40 9.57 -2.36 1.55
C ILE A 40 8.18 -1.86 1.21
N LEU A 41 8.05 -0.55 1.05
CA LEU A 41 6.80 0.18 0.97
C LEU A 41 6.64 0.75 -0.45
N VAL A 42 5.73 0.18 -1.22
CA VAL A 42 5.43 0.62 -2.59
C VAL A 42 4.12 1.40 -2.61
N SER A 43 4.18 2.67 -2.99
CA SER A 43 3.02 3.58 -3.06
C SER A 43 2.20 3.59 -1.77
N ALA A 44 2.90 3.75 -0.65
CA ALA A 44 2.36 3.64 0.70
C ALA A 44 1.74 4.94 1.22
N THR A 45 1.00 4.84 2.32
CA THR A 45 0.54 5.98 3.12
C THR A 45 0.42 5.56 4.58
N ALA A 46 0.66 6.48 5.52
CA ALA A 46 0.41 6.27 6.94
C ALA A 46 -1.02 6.66 7.38
N GLY A 47 -1.95 6.76 6.42
CA GLY A 47 -3.37 7.04 6.69
C GLY A 47 -3.75 8.52 6.54
N ILE A 48 -4.91 8.88 7.08
CA ILE A 48 -5.49 10.22 7.02
C ILE A 48 -5.57 10.79 8.44
N GLU A 49 -4.84 11.89 8.69
CA GLU A 49 -4.76 12.54 10.02
C GLU A 49 -6.02 13.32 10.34
N ASP A 50 -6.49 14.11 9.39
CA ASP A 50 -7.66 14.95 9.56
C ASP A 50 -8.92 14.08 9.73
N LEU A 51 -9.56 14.21 10.89
CA LEU A 51 -10.71 13.41 11.26
C LEU A 51 -11.88 13.62 10.29
N HIS A 52 -12.06 14.83 9.77
CA HIS A 52 -13.13 15.13 8.83
C HIS A 52 -12.88 14.41 7.49
N SER A 53 -11.70 14.58 6.91
CA SER A 53 -11.26 13.89 5.69
C SER A 53 -11.32 12.36 5.84
N ARG A 54 -11.01 11.85 7.04
CA ARG A 54 -11.12 10.41 7.35
C ARG A 54 -12.58 9.95 7.35
N GLN A 55 -13.50 10.73 7.93
CA GLN A 55 -14.94 10.43 7.87
C GLN A 55 -15.50 10.49 6.45
N GLU A 56 -15.11 11.49 5.66
CA GLU A 56 -15.46 11.56 4.23
C GLU A 56 -14.95 10.33 3.48
N ARG A 57 -13.73 9.88 3.80
CA ARG A 57 -13.17 8.67 3.20
C ARG A 57 -13.97 7.42 3.58
N VAL A 58 -14.45 7.29 4.82
CA VAL A 58 -15.33 6.18 5.23
C VAL A 58 -16.61 6.16 4.40
N LEU A 59 -17.25 7.31 4.20
CA LEU A 59 -18.47 7.41 3.39
C LEU A 59 -18.20 7.07 1.92
N ALA A 60 -17.06 7.51 1.38
CA ALA A 60 -16.65 7.18 0.01
C ALA A 60 -16.34 5.68 -0.16
N ASP A 61 -15.65 5.06 0.80
CA ASP A 61 -15.37 3.62 0.81
C ASP A 61 -16.67 2.80 0.91
N GLU A 62 -17.65 3.26 1.72
CA GLU A 62 -18.98 2.62 1.78
C GLU A 62 -19.75 2.74 0.47
N ALA A 63 -19.72 3.90 -0.19
CA ALA A 63 -20.35 4.07 -1.50
C ALA A 63 -19.72 3.15 -2.57
N LEU A 64 -18.40 3.00 -2.56
CA LEU A 64 -17.68 2.07 -3.44
C LEU A 64 -18.02 0.61 -3.11
N ALA A 65 -18.13 0.25 -1.84
CA ALA A 65 -18.54 -1.08 -1.40
C ALA A 65 -19.96 -1.43 -1.86
N ALA A 66 -20.91 -0.50 -1.68
CA ALA A 66 -22.27 -0.64 -2.18
C ALA A 66 -22.30 -0.74 -3.72
N ARG A 67 -21.48 0.05 -4.41
CA ARG A 67 -21.35 -0.01 -5.88
C ARG A 67 -20.88 -1.39 -6.34
N ALA A 68 -19.80 -1.92 -5.75
CA ALA A 68 -19.26 -3.24 -6.08
C ALA A 68 -20.32 -4.35 -5.94
N LEU A 69 -21.08 -4.32 -4.85
CA LEU A 69 -22.17 -5.29 -4.60
C LEU A 69 -23.32 -5.14 -5.61
N HIS A 70 -23.60 -3.91 -6.05
CA HIS A 70 -24.71 -3.63 -6.95
C HIS A 70 -24.41 -4.01 -8.41
N ILE A 71 -23.21 -3.69 -8.91
CA ILE A 71 -22.85 -3.89 -10.33
C ILE A 71 -22.09 -5.18 -10.61
N GLY A 72 -21.66 -5.89 -9.55
CA GLY A 72 -20.85 -7.10 -9.68
C GLY A 72 -19.38 -6.81 -9.94
N ILE A 73 -18.57 -7.88 -9.88
CA ILE A 73 -17.10 -7.75 -9.86
C ILE A 73 -16.53 -7.18 -11.15
N GLU A 74 -16.94 -7.68 -12.32
CA GLU A 74 -16.33 -7.28 -13.60
C GLU A 74 -16.53 -5.79 -13.90
N ALA A 75 -17.79 -5.32 -13.82
CA ALA A 75 -18.11 -3.91 -14.03
C ALA A 75 -17.45 -3.01 -12.98
N PHE A 76 -17.34 -3.48 -11.74
CA PHE A 76 -16.63 -2.73 -10.70
C PHE A 76 -15.14 -2.61 -10.98
N ILE A 77 -14.48 -3.68 -11.44
CA ILE A 77 -13.06 -3.62 -11.81
C ILE A 77 -12.83 -2.70 -13.00
N ASP A 78 -13.74 -2.68 -13.99
CA ASP A 78 -13.68 -1.72 -15.10
C ASP A 78 -13.78 -0.27 -14.62
N GLU A 79 -14.77 0.03 -13.77
CA GLU A 79 -14.90 1.36 -13.14
C GLU A 79 -13.65 1.70 -12.31
N TRP A 80 -13.12 0.73 -11.56
CA TRP A 80 -11.96 0.90 -10.70
C TRP A 80 -10.69 1.24 -11.49
N LEU A 81 -10.43 0.52 -12.58
CA LEU A 81 -9.27 0.73 -13.45
C LEU A 81 -9.38 2.01 -14.28
N SER A 82 -10.58 2.55 -14.49
CA SER A 82 -10.77 3.84 -15.16
C SER A 82 -10.43 5.07 -14.31
N ARG A 83 -10.12 4.88 -13.02
CA ARG A 83 -9.78 5.98 -12.10
C ARG A 83 -8.40 6.53 -12.41
N GLU A 84 -8.21 7.83 -12.20
CA GLU A 84 -6.93 8.54 -12.40
C GLU A 84 -5.73 7.85 -11.74
N LEU A 85 -5.93 7.19 -10.60
CA LEU A 85 -4.89 6.43 -9.89
C LEU A 85 -4.23 5.34 -10.76
N PHE A 86 -4.93 4.84 -11.76
CA PHE A 86 -4.50 3.77 -12.66
C PHE A 86 -4.38 4.25 -14.12
N ALA A 87 -4.35 5.56 -14.36
CA ALA A 87 -4.32 6.13 -15.72
C ALA A 87 -3.08 5.70 -16.54
N SER A 88 -1.98 5.35 -15.87
CA SER A 88 -0.75 4.86 -16.49
C SER A 88 -0.78 3.35 -16.84
N LEU A 89 -1.76 2.60 -16.32
CA LEU A 89 -1.93 1.20 -16.65
C LEU A 89 -2.54 1.04 -18.05
N THR A 90 -2.17 -0.07 -18.68
CA THR A 90 -2.63 -0.48 -20.00
C THR A 90 -3.32 -1.84 -19.89
N PRO A 91 -4.15 -2.24 -20.88
CA PRO A 91 -4.75 -3.58 -20.89
C PRO A 91 -3.76 -4.74 -20.81
N ASN A 92 -2.47 -4.51 -21.09
CA ASN A 92 -1.43 -5.54 -21.02
C ASN A 92 -0.85 -5.72 -19.59
N ASN A 93 -1.02 -4.74 -18.71
CA ASN A 93 -0.42 -4.76 -17.37
C ASN A 93 -1.40 -4.38 -16.24
N ASP A 94 -2.66 -4.07 -16.55
CA ASP A 94 -3.67 -3.72 -15.54
C ASP A 94 -4.06 -4.90 -14.62
N GLN A 95 -3.68 -6.12 -15.00
CA GLN A 95 -4.02 -7.39 -14.34
C GLN A 95 -5.53 -7.57 -14.14
N ARG A 96 -6.36 -7.05 -15.06
CA ARG A 96 -7.83 -7.09 -14.95
C ARG A 96 -8.35 -8.49 -14.64
N SER A 97 -7.88 -9.52 -15.37
CA SER A 97 -8.32 -10.91 -15.16
C SER A 97 -8.10 -11.39 -13.74
N LEU A 98 -6.91 -11.15 -13.17
CA LEU A 98 -6.58 -11.51 -11.78
C LEU A 98 -7.42 -10.71 -10.78
N ARG A 99 -7.66 -9.41 -11.04
CA ARG A 99 -8.51 -8.58 -10.20
C ARG A 99 -9.95 -9.10 -10.16
N CYS A 100 -10.47 -9.60 -11.28
CA CYS A 100 -11.79 -10.21 -11.40
C CYS A 100 -11.91 -11.58 -10.70
N GLU A 101 -10.81 -12.21 -10.26
CA GLU A 101 -10.87 -13.42 -9.41
C GLU A 101 -11.33 -13.11 -7.97
N ASN A 102 -11.31 -11.84 -7.57
CA ASN A 102 -11.91 -11.41 -6.31
C ASN A 102 -13.44 -11.55 -6.34
N THR A 103 -14.07 -11.50 -5.18
CA THR A 103 -15.53 -11.40 -5.09
C THR A 103 -15.97 -9.96 -4.80
N ALA A 104 -17.12 -9.55 -5.33
CA ALA A 104 -17.71 -8.25 -5.00
C ALA A 104 -17.91 -8.09 -3.48
N LEU A 105 -18.32 -9.16 -2.80
CA LEU A 105 -18.45 -9.18 -1.34
C LEU A 105 -17.10 -8.97 -0.63
N GLY A 106 -16.04 -9.67 -1.06
CA GLY A 106 -14.71 -9.54 -0.49
C GLY A 106 -14.14 -8.13 -0.65
N LEU A 107 -14.29 -7.52 -1.82
CA LEU A 107 -13.87 -6.14 -2.05
C LEU A 107 -14.68 -5.14 -1.22
N ALA A 108 -16.00 -5.32 -1.15
CA ALA A 108 -16.87 -4.47 -0.33
C ALA A 108 -16.50 -4.55 1.16
N GLN A 109 -16.20 -5.74 1.68
CA GLN A 109 -15.72 -5.92 3.04
C GLN A 109 -14.34 -5.29 3.26
N SER A 110 -13.42 -5.46 2.30
CA SER A 110 -12.10 -4.82 2.34
C SER A 110 -12.20 -3.30 2.41
N LEU A 111 -13.06 -2.68 1.59
CA LEU A 111 -13.30 -1.23 1.63
C LEU A 111 -13.87 -0.77 2.99
N ARG A 112 -14.86 -1.49 3.52
CA ARG A 112 -15.53 -1.15 4.78
C ARG A 112 -14.62 -1.26 6.00
N PHE A 113 -13.85 -2.35 6.09
CA PHE A 113 -13.13 -2.69 7.31
C PHE A 113 -11.63 -2.41 7.23
N ALA A 114 -11.10 -2.26 6.03
CA ALA A 114 -9.68 -2.03 5.78
C ALA A 114 -9.40 -0.89 4.79
N GLY A 115 -10.42 -0.12 4.42
CA GLY A 115 -10.29 1.15 3.73
C GLY A 115 -9.47 2.16 4.54
N THR A 116 -8.85 3.13 3.89
CA THR A 116 -8.01 4.11 4.58
C THR A 116 -8.80 4.95 5.58
N GLY A 117 -10.12 5.12 5.36
CA GLY A 117 -11.00 5.80 6.31
C GLY A 117 -11.19 5.02 7.62
N ALA A 118 -11.20 3.68 7.54
CA ALA A 118 -11.39 2.82 8.70
C ALA A 118 -10.11 2.71 9.58
N GLN A 119 -8.93 2.95 9.01
CA GLN A 119 -7.66 2.81 9.71
C GLN A 119 -7.24 4.07 10.45
N GLU A 120 -6.67 3.88 11.64
CA GLU A 120 -6.02 4.97 12.37
C GLU A 120 -4.82 5.51 11.60
N SER A 121 -4.59 6.81 11.77
CA SER A 121 -3.39 7.42 11.22
C SER A 121 -2.17 7.01 12.04
N LEU A 122 -1.10 6.67 11.33
CA LEU A 122 0.19 6.29 11.90
C LEU A 122 1.23 7.41 11.79
N TRP A 123 0.86 8.59 11.25
CA TRP A 123 1.80 9.68 10.98
C TRP A 123 2.55 10.17 12.22
N ASP A 124 1.92 10.13 13.39
CA ASP A 124 2.50 10.52 14.69
C ASP A 124 3.36 9.42 15.35
N GLN A 125 3.50 8.26 14.70
CA GLN A 125 4.19 7.09 15.26
C GLN A 125 5.35 6.61 14.39
N LEU A 126 5.56 7.20 13.21
CA LEU A 126 6.55 6.72 12.24
C LEU A 126 8.00 6.79 12.73
N ASP A 127 8.30 7.67 13.68
CA ASP A 127 9.60 7.78 14.34
C ASP A 127 9.96 6.55 15.19
N GLN A 128 8.96 5.75 15.58
CA GLN A 128 9.14 4.49 16.29
C GLN A 128 9.60 3.35 15.35
N ILE A 129 9.50 3.52 14.02
CA ILE A 129 9.99 2.53 13.06
C ILE A 129 11.51 2.65 12.97
N THR A 130 12.19 1.66 13.55
CA THR A 130 13.66 1.60 13.61
C THR A 130 14.27 0.60 12.63
N CYS A 131 13.48 -0.30 12.04
CA CYS A 131 13.99 -1.24 11.06
C CYS A 131 14.31 -0.56 9.71
N PRO A 132 15.29 -1.08 8.94
CA PRO A 132 15.57 -0.58 7.60
C PRO A 132 14.32 -0.58 6.73
N THR A 133 14.10 0.51 6.00
CA THR A 133 12.88 0.72 5.21
C THR A 133 13.22 1.21 3.80
N LEU A 134 12.76 0.50 2.78
CA LEU A 134 12.82 0.95 1.39
C LEU A 134 11.46 1.53 0.98
N ILE A 135 11.42 2.79 0.55
CA ILE A 135 10.21 3.47 0.10
C ILE A 135 10.30 3.70 -1.40
N ILE A 136 9.26 3.29 -2.13
CA ILE A 136 9.20 3.40 -3.59
C ILE A 136 7.87 4.04 -3.99
N ALA A 137 7.90 5.06 -4.83
CA ALA A 137 6.71 5.66 -5.43
C ALA A 137 6.91 5.93 -6.93
N GLY A 138 5.83 6.01 -7.68
CA GLY A 138 5.86 6.36 -9.09
C GLY A 138 5.75 7.87 -9.30
N ARG A 139 6.58 8.43 -10.18
CA ARG A 139 6.66 9.86 -10.49
C ARG A 139 5.32 10.44 -10.97
N GLU A 140 4.52 9.66 -11.70
CA GLU A 140 3.24 10.09 -12.24
C GLU A 140 2.14 10.17 -11.17
N ASP A 141 2.34 9.51 -10.02
CA ASP A 141 1.45 9.60 -8.86
C ASP A 141 1.92 10.69 -7.89
N ALA A 142 1.75 11.95 -8.30
CA ALA A 142 2.21 13.12 -7.54
C ALA A 142 1.74 13.13 -6.07
N LYS A 143 0.53 12.61 -5.81
CA LYS A 143 0.01 12.47 -4.44
C LYS A 143 0.89 11.52 -3.62
N PHE A 144 1.16 10.32 -4.13
CA PHE A 144 1.95 9.35 -3.40
C PHE A 144 3.45 9.65 -3.40
N VAL A 145 3.96 10.44 -4.35
CA VAL A 145 5.33 11.02 -4.27
C VAL A 145 5.45 11.92 -3.03
N GLY A 146 4.51 12.85 -2.83
CA GLY A 146 4.52 13.73 -1.66
C GLY A 146 4.39 12.96 -0.33
N ILE A 147 3.55 11.92 -0.32
CA ILE A 147 3.42 11.02 0.84
C ILE A 147 4.72 10.24 1.09
N ALA A 148 5.34 9.69 0.04
CA ALA A 148 6.59 8.93 0.17
C ALA A 148 7.75 9.80 0.68
N GLN A 149 7.85 11.04 0.23
CA GLN A 149 8.80 12.02 0.76
C GLN A 149 8.58 12.28 2.25
N ARG A 150 7.33 12.44 2.68
CA ARG A 150 7.00 12.63 4.10
C ARG A 150 7.31 11.38 4.93
N LEU A 151 6.98 10.19 4.43
CA LEU A 151 7.36 8.92 5.08
C LEU A 151 8.88 8.86 5.29
N HIS A 152 9.66 9.18 4.25
CA HIS A 152 11.13 9.19 4.32
C HIS A 152 11.67 10.20 5.34
N GLN A 153 11.02 11.35 5.49
CA GLN A 153 11.40 12.35 6.50
C GLN A 153 11.14 11.90 7.93
N GLN A 154 10.15 11.03 8.17
CA GLN A 154 9.75 10.61 9.51
C GLN A 154 10.32 9.24 9.92
N ILE A 155 10.66 8.37 8.96
CA ILE A 155 11.29 7.06 9.21
C ILE A 155 12.81 7.20 9.14
N SER A 156 13.46 7.11 10.29
CA SER A 156 14.89 7.41 10.47
C SER A 156 15.84 6.57 9.61
N GLN A 157 15.53 5.29 9.38
CA GLN A 157 16.34 4.36 8.58
C GLN A 157 15.65 4.03 7.26
N SER A 158 15.46 5.04 6.42
CA SER A 158 14.78 4.84 5.13
C SER A 158 15.59 5.29 3.91
N ASP A 159 15.43 4.54 2.81
CA ASP A 159 15.82 4.93 1.46
C ASP A 159 14.56 5.28 0.67
N LEU A 160 14.60 6.35 -0.15
CA LEU A 160 13.50 6.75 -1.01
C LEU A 160 13.90 6.69 -2.49
N HIS A 161 13.09 6.00 -3.30
CA HIS A 161 13.24 5.94 -4.75
C HIS A 161 11.94 6.33 -5.45
N ILE A 162 12.05 7.24 -6.43
CA ILE A 162 10.94 7.66 -7.28
C ILE A 162 11.22 7.17 -8.71
N LEU A 163 10.38 6.29 -9.24
CA LEU A 163 10.57 5.67 -10.57
C LEU A 163 9.60 6.25 -11.61
N GLU A 164 9.89 6.11 -12.90
CA GLU A 164 9.02 6.54 -14.00
C GLU A 164 7.81 5.60 -14.15
N ALA A 165 6.85 5.72 -13.23
CA ALA A 165 5.64 4.91 -13.15
C ALA A 165 4.49 5.70 -12.53
N GLY A 166 3.27 5.18 -12.63
CA GLY A 166 2.13 5.58 -11.80
C GLY A 166 2.07 4.84 -10.46
N HIS A 167 0.86 4.55 -9.99
CA HIS A 167 0.67 3.97 -8.66
C HIS A 167 1.26 2.56 -8.55
N SER A 168 1.30 1.77 -9.63
CA SER A 168 1.64 0.34 -9.59
C SER A 168 3.08 0.10 -10.03
N VAL A 169 4.03 0.72 -9.34
CA VAL A 169 5.46 0.74 -9.71
C VAL A 169 6.05 -0.63 -10.06
N HIS A 170 5.76 -1.66 -9.26
CA HIS A 170 6.27 -3.02 -9.46
C HIS A 170 5.72 -3.71 -10.73
N ILE A 171 4.62 -3.22 -11.30
CA ILE A 171 4.02 -3.69 -12.54
C ILE A 171 4.54 -2.89 -13.74
N GLU A 172 4.69 -1.58 -13.57
CA GLU A 172 5.07 -0.67 -14.64
C GLU A 172 6.58 -0.65 -14.89
N GLN A 173 7.38 -0.77 -13.83
CA GLN A 173 8.85 -0.77 -13.84
C GLN A 173 9.41 -2.02 -13.13
N PRO A 174 9.11 -3.25 -13.61
CA PRO A 174 9.46 -4.48 -12.91
C PRO A 174 10.97 -4.68 -12.77
N GLU A 175 11.76 -4.32 -13.80
CA GLU A 175 13.22 -4.50 -13.78
C GLU A 175 13.90 -3.58 -12.76
N GLU A 176 13.53 -2.29 -12.76
CA GLU A 176 14.06 -1.32 -11.80
C GLU A 176 13.61 -1.66 -10.37
N PHE A 177 12.34 -2.02 -10.18
CA PHE A 177 11.81 -2.47 -8.89
C PHE A 177 12.60 -3.68 -8.34
N LEU A 178 12.83 -4.71 -9.17
CA LEU A 178 13.58 -5.90 -8.76
C LEU A 178 15.05 -5.59 -8.47
N SER A 179 15.65 -4.66 -9.21
CA SER A 179 17.03 -4.22 -8.97
C SER A 179 17.19 -3.52 -7.62
N LEU A 180 16.27 -2.62 -7.28
CA LEU A 180 16.21 -1.95 -5.97
C LEU A 180 15.96 -2.95 -4.85
N LEU A 181 15.00 -3.86 -5.04
CA LEU A 181 14.67 -4.91 -4.09
C LEU A 181 15.91 -5.76 -3.77
N LYS A 182 16.60 -6.27 -4.81
CA LYS A 182 17.80 -7.07 -4.64
C LYS A 182 18.91 -6.30 -3.92
N THR A 183 19.17 -5.06 -4.34
CA THR A 183 20.19 -4.20 -3.71
C THR A 183 19.90 -3.93 -2.23
N PHE A 184 18.63 -3.77 -1.86
CA PHE A 184 18.21 -3.59 -0.47
C PHE A 184 18.38 -4.89 0.33
N LEU A 185 17.91 -6.02 -0.19
CA LEU A 185 18.04 -7.32 0.48
C LEU A 185 19.51 -7.73 0.68
N ASP A 186 20.37 -7.54 -0.33
CA ASP A 186 21.81 -7.81 -0.26
C ASP A 186 22.52 -6.96 0.82
N ARG A 187 21.97 -5.79 1.18
CA ARG A 187 22.50 -4.96 2.27
C ARG A 187 22.06 -5.46 3.64
N LEU A 188 20.90 -6.10 3.76
CA LEU A 188 20.41 -6.65 5.03
C LEU A 188 21.15 -7.93 5.45
N GLU A 189 21.78 -8.63 4.51
CA GLU A 189 22.54 -9.87 4.75
C GLU A 189 23.99 -9.63 5.19
N ARG A 190 24.46 -8.37 5.14
CA ARG A 190 25.80 -7.97 5.57
C ARG A 190 25.81 -7.57 7.04
#